data_AF-A0AB39Y3V4-F1
#
_entry.id   AF-A0AB39Y3V4-F1
#
_cell.length_a   1.000
_cell.length_b   1.000
_cell.length_c   1.000
_cell.angle_alpha   90.00
_cell.angle_beta   90.00
_cell.angle_gamma   90.00
#
_symmetry.space_group_name_H-M   'P 1'
#
loop_
_entity.id
_entity.type
_entity.pdbx_description
1 polymer ?
#
loop_
_entity_poly.entity_id
_entity_poly.type
_entity_poly.pdbx_seq_one_letter_code
_entity_poly.pdbx_strand_id
1 'polypeptide(L)'
;MPLVKTWQLIAVSAVSGLALSVAAVAAAGPWDSGQRKAERDRAASWGLTGGADHGADHGGGAVPQAAPSAPGVLPGIGSGAALKAGSGVAATDPGRLAAALRPLLADPALGTVRTASVVDTATGQVLFESGPREAMTPASTIKIATATAALAALGPEHRIRTTVAPGADPGEIVLVGGGDPSLTAKKKSPAGSGGSLVALAADTAQALKAAGTDTVRLGYDDTLFTGPALHPIGENPNIALVTALAADEGRPDDSTSGPVERVEDPAKETARSFAALLKERGIKVSADPAKAKAPAGAQPLATTLSTPLAGLVERMLTNSDNDIAEVLARQTALASGQPASFEGAEKAVKDRLTGLGIDTAGARFADGSGLNRADKINTGLLTGLLAKAADPQKPELRPVLTGLPVAGFTGTLRTRNAGSSPAAGLVRAKTGTLNGVNSLAGTVVDPSGRLLAFAFLTANTTDAGAAEKGLDKLAAAVARAS
;
A
#
# COMPACT_ATOMS: atom_id res chain seq x y z
N MET A 1 -0.27 39.40 -48.20
CA MET A 1 -0.09 38.81 -46.85
C MET A 1 1.40 38.73 -46.56
N PRO A 2 1.94 39.40 -45.53
CA PRO A 2 3.37 39.30 -45.23
C PRO A 2 3.65 37.93 -44.58
N LEU A 3 4.62 37.22 -45.13
CA LEU A 3 5.12 35.94 -44.61
C LEU A 3 5.78 36.18 -43.25
N VAL A 4 5.20 35.61 -42.19
CA VAL A 4 5.82 35.55 -40.87
C VAL A 4 7.13 34.78 -41.01
N LYS A 5 8.25 35.43 -40.70
CA LYS A 5 9.58 34.81 -40.84
C LYS A 5 9.80 33.84 -39.68
N THR A 6 10.36 32.66 -39.96
CA THR A 6 10.57 31.55 -39.01
C THR A 6 11.19 31.98 -37.67
N TRP A 7 12.07 32.98 -37.67
CA TRP A 7 12.69 33.50 -36.44
C TRP A 7 11.69 34.18 -35.48
N GLN A 8 10.60 34.74 -35.99
CA GLN A 8 9.53 35.36 -35.18
C GLN A 8 8.71 34.29 -34.45
N LEU A 9 8.45 33.14 -35.09
CA LEU A 9 7.80 32.00 -34.43
C LEU A 9 8.68 31.40 -33.34
N ILE A 10 9.99 31.27 -33.59
CA ILE A 10 10.95 30.75 -32.58
C ILE A 10 11.03 31.70 -31.38
N ALA A 11 11.10 33.01 -31.62
CA ALA A 11 11.14 34.00 -30.55
C ALA A 11 9.85 33.97 -29.70
N VAL A 12 8.68 33.88 -30.34
CA VAL A 12 7.40 33.79 -29.61
C VAL A 12 7.33 32.49 -28.79
N SER A 13 7.70 31.34 -29.36
CA SER A 13 7.70 30.07 -28.63
C SER A 13 8.69 30.06 -27.46
N ALA A 14 9.87 30.65 -27.62
CA ALA A 14 10.86 30.74 -26.54
C ALA A 14 10.36 31.62 -25.38
N VAL A 15 9.75 32.76 -25.69
CA VAL A 15 9.18 33.67 -24.69
C VAL A 15 7.97 33.03 -23.99
N SER A 16 7.08 32.37 -24.74
CA SER A 16 5.94 31.65 -24.17
C SER A 16 6.39 30.49 -23.26
N GLY A 17 7.41 29.72 -23.66
CA GLY A 17 7.99 28.64 -22.88
C GLY A 17 8.63 29.12 -21.56
N LEU A 18 9.38 30.23 -21.63
CA LEU A 18 9.98 30.85 -20.44
C LEU A 18 8.90 31.39 -19.50
N ALA A 19 7.87 32.06 -20.02
CA ALA A 19 6.75 32.56 -19.22
C ALA A 19 5.97 31.43 -18.52
N LEU A 20 5.71 30.31 -19.23
CA LEU A 20 5.07 29.12 -18.64
C LEU A 20 5.93 28.49 -17.54
N SER A 21 7.24 28.44 -17.73
CA SER A 21 8.19 27.89 -16.75
C SER A 21 8.24 28.75 -15.49
N VAL A 22 8.31 30.08 -15.65
CA VAL A 22 8.32 31.02 -14.53
C VAL A 22 6.99 30.98 -13.77
N ALA A 23 5.85 30.89 -14.47
CA ALA A 23 4.54 30.76 -13.84
C ALA A 23 4.38 29.43 -13.09
N ALA A 24 4.89 28.32 -13.65
CA ALA A 24 4.88 27.01 -12.98
C ALA A 24 5.76 27.00 -11.72
N VAL A 25 6.94 27.62 -11.76
CA VAL A 25 7.84 27.76 -10.61
C VAL A 25 7.23 28.68 -9.54
N ALA A 26 6.61 29.79 -9.95
CA ALA A 26 5.93 30.71 -9.03
C ALA A 26 4.69 30.07 -8.38
N ALA A 27 3.90 29.29 -9.12
CA ALA A 27 2.74 28.57 -8.61
C ALA A 27 3.12 27.41 -7.68
N ALA A 28 4.31 26.82 -7.84
CA ALA A 28 4.82 25.76 -6.98
C ALA A 28 5.36 26.25 -5.63
N GLY A 29 5.63 27.55 -5.49
CA GLY A 29 6.19 28.19 -4.30
C GLY A 29 7.67 27.84 -4.05
N PRO A 30 8.36 28.55 -3.13
CA PRO A 30 9.76 28.28 -2.83
C PRO A 30 9.94 26.89 -2.20
N TRP A 31 10.94 26.19 -2.71
CA TRP A 31 11.40 24.89 -2.23
C TRP A 31 12.57 25.11 -1.28
N ASP A 32 12.53 24.44 -0.12
CA ASP A 32 13.64 24.43 0.82
C ASP A 32 13.81 22.99 1.33
N SER A 33 15.05 22.49 1.28
CA SER A 33 15.42 21.18 1.84
C SER A 33 14.56 20.01 1.32
N GLY A 34 14.13 20.05 0.05
CA GLY A 34 13.39 18.97 -0.59
C GLY A 34 11.89 18.89 -0.27
N GLN A 35 11.30 19.91 0.37
CA GLN A 35 9.84 20.00 0.59
C GLN A 35 9.28 21.38 0.22
N ARG A 36 7.97 21.43 -0.10
CA ARG A 36 7.26 22.69 -0.34
C ARG A 36 7.04 23.42 0.98
N LYS A 37 7.33 24.73 1.03
CA LYS A 37 7.14 25.55 2.25
C LYS A 37 5.72 25.46 2.83
N ALA A 38 4.70 25.42 1.97
CA ALA A 38 3.30 25.25 2.38
C ALA A 38 2.99 23.87 3.01
N GLU A 39 3.73 22.82 2.65
CA GLU A 39 3.59 21.49 3.27
C GLU A 39 4.28 21.45 4.64
N ARG A 40 5.39 22.18 4.80
CA ARG A 40 6.09 22.35 6.07
C ARG A 40 5.26 23.16 7.07
N ASP A 41 4.67 24.26 6.62
CA ASP A 41 3.78 25.10 7.44
C ASP A 41 2.51 24.33 7.84
N ARG A 42 1.99 23.47 6.94
CA ARG A 42 0.87 22.56 7.23
C ARG A 42 1.26 21.45 8.22
N ALA A 43 2.44 20.86 8.07
CA ALA A 43 2.96 19.87 9.04
C ALA A 43 3.24 20.50 10.41
N ALA A 44 3.75 21.73 10.46
CA ALA A 44 3.96 22.49 11.69
C ALA A 44 2.62 22.84 12.38
N SER A 45 1.57 23.14 11.61
CA SER A 45 0.22 23.38 12.14
C SER A 45 -0.42 22.13 12.77
N TRP A 46 0.07 20.93 12.45
CA TRP A 46 -0.35 19.66 13.03
C TRP A 46 0.50 19.23 14.23
N GLY A 47 1.62 19.91 14.50
CA GLY A 47 2.54 19.62 15.61
C GLY A 47 2.16 20.24 16.96
N LEU A 48 1.12 21.07 17.02
CA LEU A 48 0.69 21.76 18.25
C LEU A 48 -0.47 21.06 18.96
N THR A 49 -0.39 19.73 19.16
CA THR A 49 -1.10 19.04 20.25
C THR A 49 -0.42 17.71 20.50
N GLY A 50 0.48 17.65 21.49
CA GLY A 50 1.14 16.38 21.83
C GLY A 50 2.35 16.50 22.75
N GLY A 51 2.35 17.44 23.69
CA GLY A 51 3.23 17.36 24.86
C GLY A 51 2.44 16.74 26.00
N ALA A 52 2.60 15.44 26.22
CA ALA A 52 2.16 14.81 27.46
C ALA A 52 3.22 15.15 28.52
N ASP A 53 2.84 16.01 29.47
CA ASP A 53 3.54 16.20 30.73
C ASP A 53 3.58 14.86 31.48
N HIS A 54 4.77 14.44 31.87
CA HIS A 54 4.99 13.40 32.86
C HIS A 54 6.00 13.87 33.89
N GLY A 55 5.55 13.92 35.15
CA GLY A 55 6.42 13.82 36.32
C GLY A 55 6.46 15.07 37.19
N ALA A 56 5.78 14.99 38.34
CA ALA A 56 6.15 15.80 39.48
C ALA A 56 7.49 15.31 40.04
N ASP A 57 8.41 16.27 40.14
CA ASP A 57 9.46 16.45 41.16
C ASP A 57 10.51 15.34 41.38
N HIS A 58 11.73 15.58 40.86
CA HIS A 58 12.96 15.47 41.64
C HIS A 58 14.04 16.38 41.03
N GLY A 59 14.66 17.20 41.88
CA GLY A 59 15.58 18.27 41.51
C GLY A 59 16.88 17.83 40.84
N GLY A 60 17.39 18.74 40.00
CA GLY A 60 18.69 18.64 39.35
C GLY A 60 18.69 19.46 38.06
N GLY A 61 19.12 20.72 38.13
CA GLY A 61 19.17 21.63 36.98
C GLY A 61 20.18 21.16 35.93
N ALA A 62 19.72 20.37 34.96
CA ALA A 62 20.42 20.14 33.71
C ALA A 62 19.46 20.46 32.55
N VAL A 63 19.80 21.48 31.77
CA VAL A 63 19.09 21.82 30.53
C VAL A 63 19.16 20.60 29.60
N PRO A 64 18.05 20.13 29.00
CA PRO A 64 18.09 19.02 28.05
C PRO A 64 19.07 19.32 26.93
N GLN A 65 20.13 18.52 26.82
CA GLN A 65 21.09 18.66 25.74
C GLN A 65 20.44 18.23 24.43
N ALA A 66 20.51 19.07 23.41
CA ALA A 66 19.99 18.75 22.09
C ALA A 66 20.61 17.43 21.60
N ALA A 67 19.76 16.49 21.17
CA ALA A 67 20.22 15.26 20.56
C ALA A 67 21.12 15.61 19.36
N PRO A 68 22.27 14.94 19.16
CA PRO A 68 23.11 15.17 18.00
C PRO A 68 22.29 14.96 16.73
N SER A 69 22.37 15.91 15.80
CA SER A 69 21.72 15.77 14.50
C SER A 69 22.21 14.48 13.85
N ALA A 70 21.27 13.65 13.37
CA ALA A 70 21.61 12.49 12.56
C ALA A 70 22.50 12.95 11.38
N PRO A 71 23.51 12.16 11.00
CA PRO A 71 24.29 12.45 9.80
C PRO A 71 23.35 12.66 8.62
N GLY A 72 23.62 13.66 7.78
CA GLY A 72 22.79 13.96 6.62
C GLY A 72 22.59 12.71 5.75
N VAL A 73 21.34 12.26 5.65
CA VAL A 73 20.96 11.16 4.77
C VAL A 73 21.00 11.71 3.35
N LEU A 74 22.10 11.42 2.66
CA LEU A 74 22.43 11.74 1.26
C LEU A 74 22.99 13.16 1.05
N PRO A 75 24.26 13.33 0.59
CA PRO A 75 24.62 14.55 -0.11
C PRO A 75 23.73 14.67 -1.35
N GLY A 76 23.13 15.85 -1.55
CA GLY A 76 22.24 16.11 -2.68
C GLY A 76 22.89 15.68 -3.99
N ILE A 77 22.25 14.73 -4.69
CA ILE A 77 22.67 14.30 -6.02
C ILE A 77 22.39 15.46 -6.97
N GLY A 78 23.41 16.28 -7.21
CA GLY A 78 23.38 17.26 -8.29
C GLY A 78 23.12 16.55 -9.61
N SER A 79 22.17 17.08 -10.38
CA SER A 79 21.84 16.61 -11.71
C SER A 79 23.10 16.64 -12.58
N GLY A 80 23.68 15.47 -12.89
CA GLY A 80 24.79 15.37 -13.84
C GLY A 80 25.86 14.31 -13.56
N ALA A 81 25.94 13.75 -12.35
CA ALA A 81 26.85 12.63 -12.10
C ALA A 81 26.04 11.32 -12.13
N ALA A 82 26.14 10.57 -13.22
CA ALA A 82 25.93 9.13 -13.15
C ALA A 82 26.83 8.62 -12.01
N LEU A 83 26.23 8.09 -10.94
CA LEU A 83 26.96 7.34 -9.94
C LEU A 83 27.62 6.18 -10.70
N LYS A 84 28.90 6.34 -11.07
CA LYS A 84 29.74 5.18 -11.33
C LYS A 84 29.63 4.37 -10.04
N ALA A 85 28.97 3.21 -10.10
CA ALA A 85 29.01 2.23 -9.05
C ALA A 85 30.48 2.15 -8.60
N GLY A 86 30.74 2.44 -7.31
CA GLY A 86 32.08 2.45 -6.79
C GLY A 86 32.75 1.12 -7.10
N SER A 87 33.66 1.13 -8.06
CA SER A 87 34.31 -0.05 -8.64
C SER A 87 35.39 -0.63 -7.71
N GLY A 88 35.15 -0.64 -6.40
CA GLY A 88 36.16 -0.95 -5.39
C GLY A 88 35.68 -1.67 -4.15
N VAL A 89 34.36 -1.88 -3.97
CA VAL A 89 33.88 -2.79 -2.92
C VAL A 89 33.49 -4.10 -3.58
N ALA A 90 34.08 -5.20 -3.11
CA ALA A 90 33.81 -6.52 -3.66
C ALA A 90 32.30 -6.82 -3.56
N ALA A 91 31.74 -7.29 -4.67
CA ALA A 91 30.40 -7.85 -4.70
C ALA A 91 30.25 -8.92 -3.61
N THR A 92 29.10 -8.95 -2.92
CA THR A 92 28.65 -10.06 -2.06
C THR A 92 29.07 -11.40 -2.67
N ASP A 93 29.95 -12.11 -1.96
CA ASP A 93 30.41 -13.43 -2.37
C ASP A 93 29.30 -14.48 -2.13
N PRO A 94 28.77 -15.15 -3.18
CA PRO A 94 27.78 -16.22 -3.03
C PRO A 94 28.22 -17.34 -2.08
N GLY A 95 29.51 -17.66 -2.04
CA GLY A 95 30.07 -18.70 -1.18
C GLY A 95 29.97 -18.33 0.30
N ARG A 96 30.29 -17.07 0.66
CA ARG A 96 30.16 -16.56 2.02
C ARG A 96 28.70 -16.44 2.45
N LEU A 97 27.84 -15.95 1.55
CA LEU A 97 26.40 -15.89 1.82
C LEU A 97 25.84 -17.28 2.09
N ALA A 98 26.20 -18.28 1.28
CA ALA A 98 25.79 -19.66 1.48
C ALA A 98 26.29 -20.24 2.82
N ALA A 99 27.55 -19.96 3.18
CA ALA A 99 28.13 -20.40 4.46
C ALA A 99 27.40 -19.78 5.67
N ALA A 100 26.92 -18.54 5.54
CA ALA A 100 26.15 -17.86 6.59
C ALA A 100 24.70 -18.36 6.68
N LEU A 101 24.03 -18.62 5.55
CA LEU A 101 22.60 -18.96 5.53
C LEU A 101 22.32 -20.43 5.78
N ARG A 102 23.15 -21.37 5.30
CA ARG A 102 22.87 -22.82 5.43
C ARG A 102 22.67 -23.29 6.88
N PRO A 103 23.52 -22.92 7.85
CA PRO A 103 23.32 -23.33 9.24
C PRO A 103 22.05 -22.74 9.86
N LEU A 104 21.69 -21.51 9.49
CA LEU A 104 20.48 -20.85 9.98
C LEU A 104 19.21 -21.46 9.37
N LEU A 105 19.23 -21.85 8.09
CA LEU A 105 18.13 -22.58 7.47
C LEU A 105 17.93 -23.97 8.11
N ALA A 106 18.98 -24.59 8.64
CA ALA A 106 18.88 -25.87 9.31
C ALA A 106 18.16 -25.80 10.67
N ASP A 107 17.89 -24.60 11.22
CA ASP A 107 17.22 -24.40 12.51
C ASP A 107 15.85 -25.11 12.54
N PRO A 108 15.62 -26.07 13.46
CA PRO A 108 14.35 -26.79 13.54
C PRO A 108 13.16 -25.88 13.86
N ALA A 109 13.37 -24.68 14.43
CA ALA A 109 12.32 -23.70 14.63
C ALA A 109 11.66 -23.24 13.32
N LEU A 110 12.37 -23.36 12.19
CA LEU A 110 11.85 -23.04 10.86
C LEU A 110 10.96 -24.15 10.28
N GLY A 111 10.67 -25.22 11.02
CA GLY A 111 9.83 -26.32 10.52
C GLY A 111 10.56 -27.22 9.54
N THR A 112 9.81 -28.12 8.88
CA THR A 112 10.41 -29.18 8.05
C THR A 112 10.57 -28.78 6.59
N VAL A 113 9.75 -27.85 6.09
CA VAL A 113 9.84 -27.33 4.71
C VAL A 113 10.40 -25.92 4.76
N ARG A 114 11.48 -25.67 4.02
CA ARG A 114 12.31 -24.46 4.14
C ARG A 114 12.88 -24.08 2.79
N THR A 115 12.43 -22.96 2.25
CA THR A 115 12.91 -22.46 0.97
C THR A 115 13.46 -21.05 1.13
N ALA A 116 14.43 -20.70 0.28
CA ALA A 116 15.14 -19.45 0.32
C ALA A 116 15.59 -19.02 -1.07
N SER A 117 15.59 -17.72 -1.32
CA SER A 117 16.23 -17.10 -2.49
C SER A 117 16.83 -15.75 -2.08
N VAL A 118 18.01 -15.43 -2.60
CA VAL A 118 18.66 -14.12 -2.49
C VAL A 118 19.22 -13.75 -3.86
N VAL A 119 18.89 -12.56 -4.35
CA VAL A 119 19.29 -12.04 -5.66
C VAL A 119 19.82 -10.60 -5.56
N ASP A 120 20.80 -10.27 -6.39
CA ASP A 120 21.21 -8.88 -6.62
C ASP A 120 20.18 -8.20 -7.53
N THR A 121 19.55 -7.12 -7.04
CA THR A 121 18.44 -6.48 -7.76
C THR A 121 18.85 -5.72 -9.01
N ALA A 122 20.12 -5.29 -9.11
CA ALA A 122 20.62 -4.54 -10.25
C ALA A 122 20.98 -5.45 -11.43
N THR A 123 21.47 -6.65 -11.14
CA THR A 123 21.95 -7.61 -12.15
C THR A 123 21.00 -8.78 -12.38
N GLY A 124 20.10 -9.05 -11.43
CA GLY A 124 19.31 -10.29 -11.39
C GLY A 124 20.13 -11.53 -11.05
N GLN A 125 21.40 -11.38 -10.66
CA GLN A 125 22.26 -12.50 -10.30
C GLN A 125 21.72 -13.19 -9.05
N VAL A 126 21.51 -14.51 -9.16
CA VAL A 126 21.23 -15.36 -8.01
C VAL A 126 22.48 -15.49 -7.15
N LEU A 127 22.37 -15.14 -5.87
CA LEU A 127 23.45 -15.22 -4.89
C LEU A 127 23.30 -16.42 -3.96
N PHE A 128 22.06 -16.84 -3.68
CA PHE A 128 21.77 -18.01 -2.87
C PHE A 128 20.37 -18.54 -3.16
N GLU A 129 20.22 -19.86 -3.27
CA GLU A 129 18.91 -20.52 -3.40
C GLU A 129 18.85 -21.84 -2.63
N SER A 130 17.66 -22.15 -2.13
CA SER A 130 17.27 -23.46 -1.59
C SER A 130 15.79 -23.67 -1.91
N GLY A 131 15.46 -24.66 -2.74
CA GLY A 131 14.09 -24.92 -3.20
C GLY A 131 13.38 -23.72 -3.88
N PRO A 132 14.04 -22.96 -4.78
CA PRO A 132 13.52 -21.67 -5.25
C PRO A 132 12.22 -21.75 -6.07
N ARG A 133 11.89 -22.94 -6.59
CA ARG A 133 10.69 -23.24 -7.39
C ARG A 133 9.62 -24.02 -6.62
N GLU A 134 9.88 -24.37 -5.36
CA GLU A 134 8.90 -25.07 -4.53
C GLU A 134 7.80 -24.09 -4.13
N ALA A 135 6.59 -24.34 -4.62
CA ALA A 135 5.44 -23.47 -4.39
C ALA A 135 4.80 -23.80 -3.04
N MET A 136 4.75 -22.81 -2.15
CA MET A 136 4.28 -22.96 -0.77
C MET A 136 3.19 -21.94 -0.47
N THR A 137 2.39 -22.19 0.57
CA THR A 137 1.48 -21.18 1.11
C THR A 137 2.32 -20.02 1.68
N PRO A 138 2.19 -18.78 1.17
CA PRO A 138 3.04 -17.67 1.60
C PRO A 138 2.59 -16.95 2.85
N ALA A 139 1.32 -17.07 3.23
CA ALA A 139 0.67 -16.06 4.05
C ALA A 139 0.78 -14.66 3.39
N SER A 140 0.84 -13.59 4.20
CA SER A 140 0.83 -12.20 3.71
C SER A 140 2.00 -11.74 2.83
N THR A 141 3.00 -12.58 2.54
CA THR A 141 4.00 -12.23 1.51
C THR A 141 3.40 -12.26 0.10
N ILE A 142 2.24 -12.88 -0.12
CA ILE A 142 1.49 -12.79 -1.39
C ILE A 142 1.13 -11.33 -1.75
N LYS A 143 0.96 -10.46 -0.74
CA LYS A 143 0.61 -9.04 -0.96
C LYS A 143 1.65 -8.30 -1.81
N ILE A 144 2.89 -8.78 -1.90
CA ILE A 144 3.91 -8.27 -2.83
C ILE A 144 3.44 -8.48 -4.29
N ALA A 145 2.88 -9.65 -4.59
CA ALA A 145 2.33 -9.99 -5.90
C ALA A 145 1.08 -9.15 -6.21
N THR A 146 0.14 -9.05 -5.25
CA THR A 146 -1.07 -8.22 -5.36
C THR A 146 -0.72 -6.74 -5.60
N ALA A 147 0.21 -6.18 -4.83
CA ALA A 147 0.70 -4.81 -4.98
C ALA A 147 1.29 -4.58 -6.37
N THR A 148 2.18 -5.47 -6.81
CA THR A 148 2.86 -5.37 -8.11
C THR A 148 1.86 -5.41 -9.25
N ALA A 149 0.90 -6.35 -9.20
CA ALA A 149 -0.12 -6.48 -10.23
C ALA A 149 -1.06 -5.27 -10.29
N ALA A 150 -1.48 -4.74 -9.14
CA ALA A 150 -2.33 -3.55 -9.08
C ALA A 150 -1.62 -2.32 -9.65
N LEU A 151 -0.37 -2.06 -9.24
CA LEU A 151 0.40 -0.93 -9.78
C LEU A 151 0.65 -1.07 -11.27
N ALA A 152 0.95 -2.28 -11.76
CA ALA A 152 1.14 -2.53 -13.18
C ALA A 152 -0.14 -2.37 -14.02
N ALA A 153 -1.31 -2.65 -13.44
CA ALA A 153 -2.58 -2.54 -14.15
C ALA A 153 -3.15 -1.12 -14.15
N LEU A 154 -3.01 -0.39 -13.04
CA LEU A 154 -3.69 0.90 -12.82
C LEU A 154 -2.75 2.11 -12.76
N GLY A 155 -1.48 1.90 -12.36
CA GLY A 155 -0.51 2.96 -12.11
C GLY A 155 -0.62 3.60 -10.71
N PRO A 156 0.48 4.18 -10.19
CA PRO A 156 0.57 4.65 -8.80
C PRO A 156 -0.37 5.81 -8.46
N GLU A 157 -0.72 6.64 -9.44
CA GLU A 157 -1.57 7.82 -9.27
C GLU A 157 -3.07 7.50 -9.41
N HIS A 158 -3.42 6.26 -9.73
CA HIS A 158 -4.82 5.87 -9.82
C HIS A 158 -5.56 6.14 -8.51
N ARG A 159 -6.80 6.63 -8.62
CA ARG A 159 -7.69 6.86 -7.48
C ARG A 159 -9.04 6.24 -7.75
N ILE A 160 -9.52 5.50 -6.77
CA ILE A 160 -10.81 4.81 -6.79
C ILE A 160 -11.88 5.83 -6.38
N ARG A 161 -13.01 5.83 -7.09
CA ARG A 161 -14.07 6.82 -6.90
C ARG A 161 -15.18 6.24 -6.03
N THR A 162 -15.71 7.06 -5.13
CA THR A 162 -17.02 6.82 -4.50
C THR A 162 -17.91 8.00 -4.87
N THR A 163 -19.09 7.72 -5.40
CA THR A 163 -19.95 8.75 -6.00
C THR A 163 -21.34 8.73 -5.40
N VAL A 164 -22.03 9.86 -5.47
CA VAL A 164 -23.48 9.94 -5.23
C VAL A 164 -24.13 10.31 -6.55
N ALA A 165 -25.07 9.50 -7.03
CA ALA A 165 -25.78 9.72 -8.28
C ALA A 165 -27.30 9.77 -8.04
N PRO A 166 -28.08 10.35 -8.98
CA PRO A 166 -29.53 10.18 -8.97
C PRO A 166 -29.93 8.69 -9.02
N GLY A 167 -30.99 8.33 -8.31
CA GLY A 167 -31.60 7.01 -8.38
C GLY A 167 -32.56 6.86 -9.56
N ALA A 168 -33.23 5.71 -9.62
CA ALA A 168 -34.20 5.43 -10.69
C ALA A 168 -35.53 6.17 -10.46
N ASP A 169 -35.89 6.38 -9.19
CA ASP A 169 -37.13 7.06 -8.82
C ASP A 169 -36.91 8.55 -8.53
N PRO A 170 -37.92 9.41 -8.77
CA PRO A 170 -37.88 10.80 -8.35
C PRO A 170 -37.58 10.96 -6.85
N GLY A 171 -36.61 11.81 -6.52
CA GLY A 171 -36.19 12.05 -5.14
C GLY A 171 -35.30 10.96 -4.53
N GLU A 172 -34.89 9.96 -5.30
CA GLU A 172 -33.88 8.99 -4.90
C GLU A 172 -32.47 9.47 -5.26
N ILE A 173 -31.52 9.23 -4.36
CA ILE A 173 -30.08 9.27 -4.64
C ILE A 173 -29.45 7.94 -4.25
N VAL A 174 -28.36 7.56 -4.90
CA VAL A 174 -27.65 6.31 -4.67
C VAL A 174 -26.19 6.60 -4.33
N LEU A 175 -25.73 6.11 -3.18
CA LEU A 175 -24.31 6.06 -2.83
C LEU A 175 -23.67 4.85 -3.52
N VAL A 176 -22.81 5.10 -4.49
CA VAL A 176 -22.20 4.07 -5.35
C VAL A 176 -20.74 3.85 -4.93
N GLY A 177 -20.45 2.63 -4.47
CA GLY A 177 -19.10 2.23 -4.07
C GLY A 177 -18.25 1.79 -5.26
N GLY A 178 -17.10 2.45 -5.46
CA GLY A 178 -16.10 2.01 -6.44
C GLY A 178 -15.06 1.05 -5.88
N GLY A 179 -15.14 0.68 -4.60
CA GLY A 179 -14.15 -0.11 -3.88
C GLY A 179 -13.00 0.71 -3.32
N ASP A 180 -13.25 1.92 -2.80
CA ASP A 180 -12.22 2.71 -2.12
C ASP A 180 -11.99 2.18 -0.70
N PRO A 181 -10.83 1.54 -0.39
CA PRO A 181 -10.59 0.98 0.94
C PRO A 181 -10.07 2.04 1.94
N SER A 182 -9.87 3.28 1.48
CA SER A 182 -9.44 4.42 2.31
C SER A 182 -10.60 5.35 2.69
N LEU A 183 -11.82 5.02 2.28
CA LEU A 183 -13.02 5.78 2.57
C LEU A 183 -13.26 5.81 4.08
N THR A 184 -13.48 6.99 4.64
CA THR A 184 -13.76 7.15 6.08
C THR A 184 -15.04 7.95 6.33
N ALA A 185 -15.79 7.53 7.34
CA ALA A 185 -16.93 8.26 7.91
C ALA A 185 -16.50 9.27 8.99
N LYS A 186 -15.25 9.19 9.47
CA LYS A 186 -14.76 9.97 10.60
C LYS A 186 -14.59 11.45 10.25
N LYS A 187 -14.98 12.34 11.18
CA LYS A 187 -14.84 13.81 11.03
C LYS A 187 -13.39 14.26 10.95
N LYS A 188 -12.51 13.61 11.72
CA LYS A 188 -11.06 13.73 11.59
C LYS A 188 -10.55 12.52 10.83
N SER A 189 -10.11 12.73 9.59
CA SER A 189 -9.60 11.65 8.76
C SER A 189 -8.38 10.99 9.41
N PRO A 190 -8.36 9.66 9.56
CA PRO A 190 -7.16 8.92 9.95
C PRO A 190 -5.99 9.18 8.99
N ALA A 191 -4.77 8.97 9.48
CA ALA A 191 -3.59 9.04 8.63
C ALA A 191 -3.69 8.01 7.48
N GLY A 192 -3.49 8.48 6.24
CA GLY A 192 -3.57 7.66 5.03
C GLY A 192 -4.97 7.50 4.44
N SER A 193 -6.03 8.06 5.05
CA SER A 193 -7.35 8.15 4.41
C SER A 193 -7.36 9.18 3.29
N GLY A 194 -8.06 8.86 2.20
CA GLY A 194 -8.26 9.76 1.06
C GLY A 194 -9.74 10.08 0.86
N GLY A 195 -10.55 9.04 0.63
CA GLY A 195 -11.99 9.20 0.49
C GLY A 195 -12.64 9.66 1.79
N SER A 196 -13.58 10.61 1.71
CA SER A 196 -14.27 11.15 2.88
C SER A 196 -15.77 11.24 2.66
N LEU A 197 -16.54 10.48 3.45
CA LEU A 197 -18.00 10.60 3.46
C LEU A 197 -18.44 11.97 3.98
N VAL A 198 -17.65 12.61 4.85
CA VAL A 198 -17.93 13.95 5.40
C VAL A 198 -17.89 15.00 4.29
N ALA A 199 -16.86 14.95 3.43
CA ALA A 199 -16.77 15.83 2.27
C ALA A 199 -17.85 15.47 1.23
N LEU A 200 -18.01 14.18 0.92
CA LEU A 200 -19.02 13.71 -0.02
C LEU A 200 -20.44 14.16 0.37
N ALA A 201 -20.78 14.11 1.66
CA ALA A 201 -22.08 14.55 2.16
C ALA A 201 -22.24 16.07 2.08
N ALA A 202 -21.16 16.84 2.26
CA ALA A 202 -21.18 18.29 2.11
C ALA A 202 -21.50 18.69 0.67
N ASP A 203 -20.76 18.12 -0.28
CA ASP A 203 -20.92 18.39 -1.70
C ASP A 203 -22.31 17.93 -2.20
N THR A 204 -22.76 16.76 -1.75
CA THR A 204 -24.09 16.24 -2.06
C THR A 204 -25.19 17.16 -1.52
N ALA A 205 -25.09 17.59 -0.26
CA ALA A 205 -26.08 18.49 0.33
C ALA A 205 -26.11 19.86 -0.35
N GLN A 206 -24.95 20.37 -0.79
CA GLN A 206 -24.87 21.59 -1.58
C GLN A 206 -25.59 21.43 -2.93
N ALA A 207 -25.34 20.33 -3.66
CA ALA A 207 -25.99 20.05 -4.93
C ALA A 207 -27.52 19.91 -4.79
N LEU A 208 -27.98 19.19 -3.76
CA LEU A 208 -29.42 18.99 -3.49
C LEU A 208 -30.12 20.31 -3.14
N LYS A 209 -29.52 21.15 -2.28
CA LYS A 209 -30.08 22.46 -1.93
C LYS A 209 -30.14 23.41 -3.10
N ALA A 210 -29.12 23.40 -3.97
CA ALA A 210 -29.13 24.18 -5.21
C ALA A 210 -30.29 23.76 -6.14
N ALA A 211 -30.70 22.50 -6.08
CA ALA A 211 -31.88 21.96 -6.77
C ALA A 211 -33.20 22.11 -5.97
N GLY A 212 -33.20 22.82 -4.85
CA GLY A 212 -34.40 23.01 -4.01
C GLY A 212 -34.87 21.75 -3.29
N THR A 213 -34.01 20.74 -3.13
CA THR A 213 -34.33 19.47 -2.46
C THR A 213 -33.70 19.42 -1.07
N ASP A 214 -34.53 19.21 -0.05
CA ASP A 214 -34.09 19.01 1.33
C ASP A 214 -34.40 17.60 1.89
N THR A 215 -35.10 16.78 1.10
CA THR A 215 -35.55 15.44 1.49
C THR A 215 -35.29 14.47 0.35
N VAL A 216 -34.66 13.33 0.65
CA VAL A 216 -34.32 12.29 -0.33
C VAL A 216 -34.59 10.89 0.20
N ARG A 217 -34.78 9.93 -0.70
CA ARG A 217 -34.60 8.49 -0.42
C ARG A 217 -33.16 8.11 -0.75
N LEU A 218 -32.47 7.43 0.17
CA LEU A 218 -31.08 7.01 -0.05
C LEU A 218 -31.02 5.51 -0.36
N GLY A 219 -30.50 5.18 -1.54
CA GLY A 219 -30.06 3.84 -1.90
C GLY A 219 -28.54 3.70 -1.80
N TYR A 220 -28.04 2.46 -1.83
CA TYR A 220 -26.61 2.17 -1.97
C TYR A 220 -26.33 1.05 -2.97
N ASP A 221 -25.26 1.22 -3.75
CA ASP A 221 -24.81 0.24 -4.76
C ASP A 221 -23.41 -0.28 -4.39
N ASP A 222 -23.35 -1.55 -4.03
CA ASP A 222 -22.13 -2.31 -3.75
C ASP A 222 -21.83 -3.38 -4.81
N THR A 223 -22.56 -3.35 -5.94
CA THR A 223 -22.60 -4.46 -6.90
C THR A 223 -21.43 -4.51 -7.89
N LEU A 224 -20.49 -3.56 -7.78
CA LEU A 224 -19.28 -3.54 -8.60
C LEU A 224 -18.41 -4.79 -8.38
N PHE A 225 -18.33 -5.26 -7.13
CA PHE A 225 -17.68 -6.54 -6.82
C PHE A 225 -18.68 -7.67 -6.97
N THR A 226 -18.25 -8.72 -7.65
CA THR A 226 -19.08 -9.88 -8.05
C THR A 226 -18.64 -11.14 -7.31
N GLY A 227 -19.53 -12.14 -7.25
CA GLY A 227 -19.27 -13.36 -6.49
C GLY A 227 -19.53 -13.19 -4.99
N PRO A 228 -19.08 -14.13 -4.15
CA PRO A 228 -19.32 -14.06 -2.71
C PRO A 228 -18.55 -12.89 -2.06
N ALA A 229 -19.24 -12.13 -1.21
CA ALA A 229 -18.62 -11.09 -0.38
C ALA A 229 -17.88 -11.71 0.82
N LEU A 230 -18.36 -12.84 1.35
CA LEU A 230 -17.67 -13.58 2.40
C LEU A 230 -16.40 -14.21 1.83
N HIS A 231 -15.27 -13.98 2.51
CA HIS A 231 -14.00 -14.56 2.14
C HIS A 231 -14.05 -16.10 2.22
N PRO A 232 -13.41 -16.86 1.30
CA PRO A 232 -13.46 -18.33 1.29
C PRO A 232 -12.96 -19.03 2.56
N ILE A 233 -12.27 -18.31 3.45
CA ILE A 233 -11.82 -18.82 4.76
C ILE A 233 -12.93 -18.81 5.82
N GLY A 234 -14.10 -18.24 5.51
CA GLY A 234 -15.18 -17.98 6.45
C GLY A 234 -15.00 -16.64 7.18
N GLU A 235 -15.83 -16.45 8.22
CA GLU A 235 -15.78 -15.28 9.08
C GLU A 235 -14.45 -15.18 9.81
N ASN A 236 -13.86 -13.99 9.83
CA ASN A 236 -12.55 -13.77 10.44
C ASN A 236 -12.39 -12.31 10.88
N PRO A 237 -11.98 -12.03 12.13
CA PRO A 237 -11.82 -10.64 12.60
C PRO A 237 -10.70 -9.86 11.87
N ASN A 238 -9.87 -10.54 11.08
CA ASN A 238 -8.81 -9.89 10.30
C ASN A 238 -9.27 -9.34 8.95
N ILE A 239 -10.53 -9.57 8.54
CA ILE A 239 -11.05 -9.09 7.26
C ILE A 239 -12.58 -8.92 7.31
N ALA A 240 -13.11 -7.83 6.74
CA ALA A 240 -14.55 -7.65 6.60
C ALA A 240 -15.11 -8.45 5.42
N LEU A 241 -16.43 -8.38 5.20
CA LEU A 241 -16.99 -8.77 3.91
C LEU A 241 -16.33 -7.94 2.80
N VAL A 242 -15.86 -8.60 1.74
CA VAL A 242 -15.20 -7.97 0.60
C VAL A 242 -16.27 -7.32 -0.29
N THR A 243 -16.49 -6.02 -0.08
CA THR A 243 -17.53 -5.24 -0.77
C THR A 243 -16.94 -3.99 -1.44
N ALA A 244 -17.63 -3.47 -2.46
CA ALA A 244 -17.23 -2.25 -3.16
C ALA A 244 -17.58 -0.97 -2.38
N LEU A 245 -18.36 -1.07 -1.30
CA LEU A 245 -18.72 0.05 -0.45
C LEU A 245 -18.45 -0.28 1.01
N ALA A 246 -17.37 0.24 1.57
CA ALA A 246 -17.07 0.14 2.99
C ALA A 246 -16.30 1.39 3.44
N ALA A 247 -16.81 2.06 4.47
CA ALA A 247 -16.03 3.04 5.22
C ALA A 247 -15.29 2.37 6.36
N ASP A 248 -14.08 2.85 6.64
CA ASP A 248 -13.27 2.47 7.79
C ASP A 248 -13.06 0.94 7.91
N GLU A 249 -12.99 0.25 6.76
CA GLU A 249 -12.86 -1.22 6.64
C GLU A 249 -13.95 -1.99 7.43
N GLY A 250 -15.11 -1.38 7.71
CA GLY A 250 -16.17 -1.99 8.53
C GLY A 250 -15.77 -2.18 10.00
N ARG A 251 -14.80 -1.42 10.51
CA ARG A 251 -14.36 -1.47 11.91
C ARG A 251 -15.35 -0.67 12.77
N PRO A 252 -15.84 -1.25 13.89
CA PRO A 252 -16.76 -0.52 14.79
C PRO A 252 -16.03 0.44 15.74
N ASP A 253 -14.69 0.39 15.80
CA ASP A 253 -13.87 1.13 16.75
C ASP A 253 -12.85 2.07 16.08
N ASP A 254 -11.92 2.61 16.87
CA ASP A 254 -10.85 3.47 16.40
C ASP A 254 -9.57 2.73 16.00
N SER A 255 -9.60 1.39 15.98
CA SER A 255 -8.49 0.62 15.46
C SER A 255 -8.32 0.87 13.97
N THR A 256 -7.09 0.87 13.49
CA THR A 256 -6.75 1.13 12.08
C THR A 256 -5.96 -0.01 11.45
N SER A 257 -5.78 -1.10 12.20
CA SER A 257 -5.06 -2.31 11.81
C SER A 257 -5.32 -3.43 12.81
N GLY A 258 -5.09 -4.69 12.41
CA GLY A 258 -5.19 -5.86 13.28
C GLY A 258 -6.59 -6.46 13.35
N PRO A 259 -6.77 -7.53 14.14
CA PRO A 259 -8.06 -8.21 14.27
C PRO A 259 -9.05 -7.39 15.11
N VAL A 260 -10.27 -7.25 14.59
CA VAL A 260 -11.43 -6.72 15.33
C VAL A 260 -12.69 -7.36 14.75
N GLU A 261 -13.71 -7.60 15.56
CA GLU A 261 -15.01 -8.01 15.03
C GLU A 261 -15.55 -6.91 14.11
N ARG A 262 -15.87 -7.27 12.87
CA ARG A 262 -16.31 -6.33 11.83
C ARG A 262 -17.83 -6.22 11.87
N VAL A 263 -18.35 -5.09 11.39
CA VAL A 263 -19.80 -4.95 11.20
C VAL A 263 -20.31 -5.97 10.18
N GLU A 264 -21.53 -6.48 10.39
CA GLU A 264 -22.12 -7.55 9.59
C GLU A 264 -22.34 -7.15 8.11
N ASP A 265 -22.84 -5.93 7.87
CA ASP A 265 -23.04 -5.37 6.53
C ASP A 265 -22.30 -4.03 6.39
N PRO A 266 -21.02 -4.05 5.96
CA PRO A 266 -20.22 -2.83 5.80
C PRO A 266 -20.83 -1.82 4.82
N ALA A 267 -21.50 -2.28 3.75
CA ALA A 267 -22.10 -1.39 2.76
C ALA A 267 -23.30 -0.64 3.32
N LYS A 268 -24.17 -1.35 4.04
CA LYS A 268 -25.32 -0.75 4.71
C LYS A 268 -24.89 0.22 5.81
N GLU A 269 -23.89 -0.16 6.62
CA GLU A 269 -23.39 0.71 7.69
C GLU A 269 -22.74 1.99 7.13
N THR A 270 -22.02 1.87 6.01
CA THR A 270 -21.48 3.01 5.26
C THR A 270 -22.59 3.95 4.78
N ALA A 271 -23.68 3.40 4.23
CA ALA A 271 -24.83 4.18 3.79
C ALA A 271 -25.56 4.86 4.96
N ARG A 272 -25.68 4.22 6.12
CA ARG A 272 -26.24 4.81 7.34
C ARG A 272 -25.40 5.97 7.87
N SER A 273 -24.07 5.78 7.90
CA SER A 273 -23.13 6.85 8.25
C SER A 273 -23.26 8.04 7.31
N PHE A 274 -23.37 7.80 6.00
CA PHE A 274 -23.61 8.85 5.00
C PHE A 274 -24.95 9.56 5.21
N ALA A 275 -26.04 8.83 5.50
CA ALA A 275 -27.34 9.40 5.82
C ALA A 275 -27.30 10.32 7.05
N ALA A 276 -26.57 9.92 8.10
CA ALA A 276 -26.38 10.75 9.29
C ALA A 276 -25.64 12.05 8.94
N LEU A 277 -24.60 11.98 8.12
CA LEU A 277 -23.84 13.15 7.67
C LEU A 277 -24.66 14.09 6.78
N LEU A 278 -25.56 13.57 5.95
CA LEU A 278 -26.54 14.37 5.19
C LEU A 278 -27.52 15.08 6.12
N LYS A 279 -28.02 14.39 7.15
CA LYS A 279 -28.93 14.96 8.16
C LYS A 279 -28.27 16.12 8.91
N GLU A 280 -27.01 15.98 9.32
CA GLU A 280 -26.23 17.08 9.92
C GLU A 280 -26.16 18.32 9.02
N ARG A 281 -26.29 18.15 7.69
CA ARG A 281 -26.26 19.22 6.70
C ARG A 281 -27.66 19.68 6.28
N GLY A 282 -28.71 19.25 6.98
CA GLY A 282 -30.09 19.66 6.71
C GLY A 282 -30.73 18.95 5.51
N ILE A 283 -30.23 17.79 5.11
CA ILE A 283 -30.90 16.90 4.15
C ILE A 283 -31.54 15.73 4.90
N LYS A 284 -32.86 15.63 4.88
CA LYS A 284 -33.61 14.54 5.50
C LYS A 284 -33.55 13.29 4.60
N VAL A 285 -33.12 12.16 5.16
CA VAL A 285 -33.26 10.85 4.53
C VAL A 285 -34.55 10.20 5.04
N SER A 286 -35.46 9.87 4.13
CA SER A 286 -36.85 9.51 4.47
C SER A 286 -37.05 8.07 4.99
N ALA A 287 -36.09 7.17 4.79
CA ALA A 287 -36.12 5.77 5.22
C ALA A 287 -34.70 5.23 5.51
N ASP A 288 -34.61 4.05 6.14
CA ASP A 288 -33.34 3.32 6.28
C ASP A 288 -32.76 3.02 4.87
N PRO A 289 -31.46 3.24 4.63
CA PRO A 289 -30.88 2.98 3.32
C PRO A 289 -31.05 1.52 2.88
N ALA A 290 -31.36 1.32 1.60
CA ALA A 290 -31.55 0.00 1.00
C ALA A 290 -30.73 -0.14 -0.28
N LYS A 291 -30.48 -1.39 -0.71
CA LYS A 291 -29.78 -1.65 -1.97
C LYS A 291 -30.55 -1.04 -3.14
N ALA A 292 -29.86 -0.28 -3.97
CA ALA A 292 -30.37 0.29 -5.21
C ALA A 292 -29.23 0.47 -6.20
N LYS A 293 -29.54 0.52 -7.50
CA LYS A 293 -28.55 0.82 -8.54
C LYS A 293 -28.80 2.20 -9.12
N ALA A 294 -27.73 2.95 -9.33
CA ALA A 294 -27.81 4.16 -10.13
C ALA A 294 -28.09 3.80 -11.60
N PRO A 295 -28.93 4.55 -12.33
CA PRO A 295 -29.10 4.37 -13.77
C PRO A 295 -27.77 4.48 -14.52
N ALA A 296 -27.58 3.68 -15.56
CA ALA A 296 -26.36 3.73 -16.37
C ALA A 296 -26.18 5.12 -17.00
N GLY A 297 -24.98 5.69 -16.86
CA GLY A 297 -24.65 7.02 -17.40
C GLY A 297 -25.17 8.20 -16.57
N ALA A 298 -25.80 7.95 -15.41
CA ALA A 298 -26.22 9.01 -14.50
C ALA A 298 -25.01 9.87 -14.08
N GLN A 299 -25.15 11.19 -14.21
CA GLN A 299 -24.09 12.11 -13.80
C GLN A 299 -24.06 12.22 -12.27
N PRO A 300 -22.90 12.03 -11.62
CA PRO A 300 -22.80 12.17 -10.17
C PRO A 300 -23.15 13.58 -9.69
N LEU A 301 -23.88 13.65 -8.58
CA LEU A 301 -24.08 14.87 -7.78
C LEU A 301 -22.80 15.27 -7.04
N ALA A 302 -22.06 14.27 -6.56
CA ALA A 302 -20.81 14.46 -5.83
C ALA A 302 -19.88 13.25 -6.02
N THR A 303 -18.59 13.46 -5.79
CA THR A 303 -17.56 12.42 -5.91
C THR A 303 -16.48 12.65 -4.86
N THR A 304 -16.03 11.58 -4.21
CA THR A 304 -14.80 11.56 -3.42
C THR A 304 -13.83 10.54 -4.00
N LEU A 305 -12.54 10.74 -3.76
CA LEU A 305 -11.45 9.96 -4.35
C LEU A 305 -10.61 9.32 -3.25
N SER A 306 -10.23 8.06 -3.44
CA SER A 306 -9.30 7.35 -2.57
C SER A 306 -7.95 8.07 -2.47
N THR A 307 -7.15 7.65 -1.49
CA THR A 307 -5.69 7.86 -1.52
C THR A 307 -5.14 7.29 -2.85
N PRO A 308 -4.09 7.88 -3.46
CA PRO A 308 -3.47 7.29 -4.65
C PRO A 308 -3.11 5.83 -4.40
N LEU A 309 -3.18 5.01 -5.46
CA LEU A 309 -2.89 3.59 -5.39
C LEU A 309 -1.53 3.30 -4.75
N ALA A 310 -0.51 4.15 -4.99
CA ALA A 310 0.77 4.07 -4.30
C ALA A 310 0.63 4.09 -2.77
N GLY A 311 -0.13 5.04 -2.22
CA GLY A 311 -0.37 5.13 -0.78
C GLY A 311 -1.21 3.98 -0.22
N LEU A 312 -2.15 3.45 -1.01
CA LEU A 312 -2.90 2.24 -0.63
C LEU A 312 -1.97 1.02 -0.54
N VAL A 313 -1.09 0.84 -1.54
CA VAL A 313 -0.08 -0.23 -1.54
C VAL A 313 0.88 -0.09 -0.35
N GLU A 314 1.35 1.13 -0.08
CA GLU A 314 2.26 1.36 1.04
C GLU A 314 1.61 1.04 2.38
N ARG A 315 0.37 1.49 2.60
CA ARG A 315 -0.42 1.15 3.80
C ARG A 315 -0.62 -0.36 3.92
N MET A 316 -1.02 -1.01 2.81
CA MET A 316 -1.25 -2.45 2.76
C MET A 316 -0.02 -3.25 3.15
N LEU A 317 1.13 -2.93 2.57
CA LEU A 317 2.36 -3.66 2.84
C LEU A 317 2.89 -3.37 4.25
N THR A 318 2.82 -2.11 4.70
CA THR A 318 3.32 -1.67 6.02
C THR A 318 2.54 -2.33 7.15
N ASN A 319 1.21 -2.29 7.07
CA ASN A 319 0.32 -2.76 8.15
C ASN A 319 -0.19 -4.19 7.93
N SER A 320 0.15 -4.81 6.78
CA SER A 320 -0.37 -6.12 6.38
C SER A 320 -1.89 -6.17 6.22
N ASP A 321 -2.47 -5.08 5.73
CA ASP A 321 -3.91 -4.85 5.63
C ASP A 321 -4.58 -5.83 4.64
N ASN A 322 -5.51 -6.65 5.13
CA ASN A 322 -6.18 -7.66 4.30
C ASN A 322 -7.31 -7.05 3.47
N ASP A 323 -8.03 -6.07 4.02
CA ASP A 323 -9.14 -5.41 3.37
C ASP A 323 -8.66 -4.64 2.13
N ILE A 324 -7.56 -3.88 2.26
CA ILE A 324 -6.92 -3.24 1.11
C ILE A 324 -6.46 -4.29 0.09
N ALA A 325 -5.87 -5.39 0.53
CA ALA A 325 -5.34 -6.40 -0.39
C ALA A 325 -6.41 -7.04 -1.26
N GLU A 326 -7.55 -7.42 -0.70
CA GLU A 326 -8.66 -7.97 -1.49
C GLU A 326 -9.23 -6.92 -2.45
N VAL A 327 -9.39 -5.67 -1.98
CA VAL A 327 -9.83 -4.57 -2.83
C VAL A 327 -8.87 -4.33 -4.00
N LEU A 328 -7.56 -4.30 -3.77
CA LEU A 328 -6.57 -4.11 -4.83
C LEU A 328 -6.57 -5.27 -5.84
N ALA A 329 -6.79 -6.50 -5.38
CA ALA A 329 -6.96 -7.65 -6.27
C ALA A 329 -8.22 -7.49 -7.15
N ARG A 330 -9.33 -6.99 -6.59
CA ARG A 330 -10.56 -6.68 -7.33
C ARG A 330 -10.39 -5.53 -8.31
N GLN A 331 -9.70 -4.46 -7.95
CA GLN A 331 -9.35 -3.37 -8.86
C GLN A 331 -8.49 -3.85 -10.03
N THR A 332 -7.56 -4.77 -9.76
CA THR A 332 -6.74 -5.42 -10.79
C THR A 332 -7.61 -6.22 -11.76
N ALA A 333 -8.63 -6.93 -11.27
CA ALA A 333 -9.61 -7.63 -12.09
C ALA A 333 -10.38 -6.69 -13.01
N LEU A 334 -10.95 -5.61 -12.44
CA LEU A 334 -11.67 -4.58 -13.20
C LEU A 334 -10.81 -3.97 -14.30
N ALA A 335 -9.59 -3.56 -13.97
CA ALA A 335 -8.63 -2.99 -14.93
C ALA A 335 -8.18 -3.97 -16.02
N SER A 336 -8.39 -5.27 -15.80
CA SER A 336 -8.05 -6.35 -16.73
C SER A 336 -9.26 -6.92 -17.46
N GLY A 337 -10.44 -6.30 -17.32
CA GLY A 337 -11.68 -6.76 -17.94
C GLY A 337 -12.18 -8.11 -17.41
N GLN A 338 -11.71 -8.53 -16.23
CA GLN A 338 -12.19 -9.73 -15.55
C GLN A 338 -13.33 -9.37 -14.59
N PRO A 339 -14.24 -10.32 -14.28
CA PRO A 339 -15.15 -10.15 -13.16
C PRO A 339 -14.39 -9.80 -11.88
N ALA A 340 -14.88 -8.82 -11.11
CA ALA A 340 -14.32 -8.47 -9.81
C ALA A 340 -14.74 -9.51 -8.76
N SER A 341 -14.31 -10.76 -8.93
CA SER A 341 -14.51 -11.91 -8.03
C SER A 341 -13.17 -12.51 -7.62
N PHE A 342 -13.15 -13.49 -6.70
CA PHE A 342 -11.91 -14.16 -6.29
C PHE A 342 -11.19 -14.80 -7.48
N GLU A 343 -11.93 -15.55 -8.29
CA GLU A 343 -11.41 -16.20 -9.50
C GLU A 343 -10.94 -15.19 -10.56
N GLY A 344 -11.71 -14.13 -10.79
CA GLY A 344 -11.34 -13.09 -11.76
C GLY A 344 -10.12 -12.29 -11.31
N ALA A 345 -9.99 -12.05 -10.00
CA ALA A 345 -8.81 -11.42 -9.41
C ALA A 345 -7.57 -12.32 -9.49
N GLU A 346 -7.69 -13.62 -9.19
CA GLU A 346 -6.60 -14.58 -9.36
C GLU A 346 -6.06 -14.54 -10.79
N LYS A 347 -6.97 -14.63 -11.77
CA LYS A 347 -6.62 -14.59 -13.19
C LYS A 347 -5.94 -13.27 -13.55
N ALA A 348 -6.51 -12.14 -13.13
CA ALA A 348 -5.96 -10.83 -13.45
C ALA A 348 -4.58 -10.60 -12.83
N VAL A 349 -4.38 -10.96 -11.56
CA VAL A 349 -3.08 -10.88 -10.89
C VAL A 349 -2.06 -11.72 -11.65
N LYS A 350 -2.38 -12.99 -11.93
CA LYS A 350 -1.45 -13.88 -12.65
C LYS A 350 -1.09 -13.37 -14.04
N ASP A 351 -2.07 -12.90 -14.81
CA ASP A 351 -1.86 -12.40 -16.17
C ASP A 351 -1.00 -11.12 -16.15
N ARG A 352 -1.25 -10.20 -15.20
CA ARG A 352 -0.45 -8.97 -15.06
C ARG A 352 0.99 -9.26 -14.70
N LEU A 353 1.25 -10.18 -13.78
CA LEU A 353 2.62 -10.56 -13.40
C LEU A 353 3.33 -11.26 -14.56
N THR A 354 2.65 -12.16 -15.28
CA THR A 354 3.20 -12.80 -16.48
C THR A 354 3.54 -11.78 -17.56
N GLY A 355 2.69 -10.75 -17.76
CA GLY A 355 2.94 -9.65 -18.67
C GLY A 355 4.16 -8.77 -18.31
N LEU A 356 4.61 -8.81 -17.05
CA LEU A 356 5.86 -8.17 -16.62
C LEU A 356 7.11 -9.05 -16.87
N GLY A 357 6.93 -10.26 -17.42
CA GLY A 357 7.99 -11.24 -17.62
C GLY A 357 8.34 -12.03 -16.36
N ILE A 358 7.45 -12.07 -15.37
CA ILE A 358 7.64 -12.81 -14.12
C ILE A 358 7.15 -14.25 -14.32
N ASP A 359 7.98 -15.23 -13.96
CA ASP A 359 7.58 -16.64 -14.00
C ASP A 359 6.54 -16.94 -12.92
N THR A 360 5.31 -17.18 -13.34
CA THR A 360 4.17 -17.54 -12.47
C THR A 360 3.88 -19.05 -12.47
N ALA A 361 4.80 -19.87 -12.98
CA ALA A 361 4.65 -21.33 -12.95
C ALA A 361 4.49 -21.85 -11.52
N GLY A 362 3.49 -22.72 -11.32
CA GLY A 362 3.15 -23.26 -10.00
C GLY A 362 2.47 -22.27 -9.04
N ALA A 363 2.31 -20.99 -9.41
CA ALA A 363 1.65 -20.01 -8.56
C ALA A 363 0.12 -20.14 -8.57
N ARG A 364 -0.49 -19.80 -7.43
CA ARG A 364 -1.92 -19.63 -7.19
C ARG A 364 -2.14 -18.40 -6.32
N PHE A 365 -3.06 -17.55 -6.73
CA PHE A 365 -3.43 -16.30 -6.04
C PHE A 365 -4.92 -16.37 -5.69
N ALA A 366 -5.26 -17.33 -4.83
CA ALA A 366 -6.64 -17.65 -4.47
C ALA A 366 -7.34 -16.49 -3.75
N ASP A 367 -6.58 -15.59 -3.14
CA ASP A 367 -7.03 -14.30 -2.65
C ASP A 367 -5.95 -13.20 -2.87
N GLY A 368 -6.24 -11.97 -2.44
CA GLY A 368 -5.27 -10.87 -2.49
C GLY A 368 -4.37 -10.76 -1.26
N SER A 369 -4.81 -11.29 -0.12
CA SER A 369 -4.28 -11.02 1.22
C SER A 369 -3.32 -12.08 1.77
N GLY A 370 -3.39 -13.32 1.30
CA GLY A 370 -2.60 -14.44 1.79
C GLY A 370 -3.26 -15.17 2.95
N LEU A 371 -4.57 -14.96 3.19
CA LEU A 371 -5.30 -15.66 4.25
C LEU A 371 -5.69 -17.06 3.78
N ASN A 372 -5.92 -17.25 2.49
CA ASN A 372 -6.32 -18.48 1.89
C ASN A 372 -5.14 -19.44 1.74
N ARG A 373 -5.20 -20.60 2.41
CA ARG A 373 -4.15 -21.62 2.30
C ARG A 373 -3.99 -22.19 0.89
N ALA A 374 -4.97 -22.00 0.00
CA ALA A 374 -4.86 -22.37 -1.40
C ALA A 374 -3.82 -21.56 -2.17
N ASP A 375 -3.40 -20.39 -1.67
CA ASP A 375 -2.31 -19.61 -2.24
C ASP A 375 -1.03 -20.43 -2.36
N LYS A 376 -0.32 -20.24 -3.47
CA LYS A 376 0.96 -20.88 -3.75
C LYS A 376 1.88 -19.87 -4.42
N ILE A 377 3.05 -19.68 -3.85
CA ILE A 377 4.13 -18.87 -4.42
C ILE A 377 5.47 -19.51 -4.04
N ASN A 378 6.50 -19.29 -4.86
CA ASN A 378 7.85 -19.75 -4.56
C ASN A 378 8.78 -18.55 -4.28
N THR A 379 9.93 -18.80 -3.67
CA THR A 379 10.89 -17.74 -3.30
C THR A 379 11.53 -17.07 -4.51
N GLY A 380 11.69 -17.78 -5.63
CA GLY A 380 12.16 -17.23 -6.90
C GLY A 380 11.22 -16.15 -7.45
N LEU A 381 9.91 -16.40 -7.42
CA LEU A 381 8.89 -15.46 -7.86
C LEU A 381 8.87 -14.21 -6.96
N LEU A 382 8.93 -14.38 -5.63
CA LEU A 382 8.97 -13.26 -4.69
C LEU A 382 10.22 -12.37 -4.86
N THR A 383 11.39 -12.97 -5.00
CA THR A 383 12.63 -12.21 -5.27
C THR A 383 12.60 -11.56 -6.65
N GLY A 384 12.01 -12.23 -7.65
CA GLY A 384 11.77 -11.65 -8.98
C GLY A 384 10.85 -10.44 -8.95
N LEU A 385 9.77 -10.47 -8.17
CA LEU A 385 8.87 -9.31 -7.96
C LEU A 385 9.62 -8.13 -7.35
N LEU A 386 10.42 -8.38 -6.31
CA LEU A 386 11.18 -7.35 -5.61
C LEU A 386 12.28 -6.75 -6.50
N ALA A 387 12.98 -7.58 -7.27
CA ALA A 387 13.93 -7.10 -8.27
C ALA A 387 13.22 -6.28 -9.36
N LYS A 388 12.04 -6.71 -9.81
CA LYS A 388 11.23 -5.95 -10.79
C LYS A 388 10.77 -4.60 -10.25
N ALA A 389 10.43 -4.51 -8.97
CA ALA A 389 10.08 -3.25 -8.32
C ALA A 389 11.28 -2.33 -8.08
N ALA A 390 12.50 -2.88 -8.06
CA ALA A 390 13.75 -2.14 -7.95
C ALA A 390 14.29 -1.65 -9.32
N ASP A 391 13.78 -2.19 -10.42
CA ASP A 391 14.18 -1.84 -11.78
C ASP A 391 13.95 -0.33 -12.06
N PRO A 392 15.00 0.45 -12.38
CA PRO A 392 14.87 1.87 -12.70
C PRO A 392 13.95 2.15 -13.90
N GLN A 393 13.71 1.16 -14.76
CA GLN A 393 12.78 1.26 -15.90
C GLN A 393 11.32 1.02 -15.50
N LYS A 394 11.06 0.66 -14.24
CA LYS A 394 9.73 0.40 -13.67
C LYS A 394 9.44 1.28 -12.44
N PRO A 395 9.61 2.62 -12.52
CA PRO A 395 9.39 3.50 -11.38
C PRO A 395 7.96 3.43 -10.82
N GLU A 396 6.98 3.03 -11.64
CA GLU A 396 5.59 2.80 -11.24
C GLU A 396 5.43 1.70 -10.18
N LEU A 397 6.38 0.76 -10.09
CA LEU A 397 6.36 -0.34 -9.13
C LEU A 397 7.09 -0.02 -7.81
N ARG A 398 7.77 1.12 -7.72
CA ARG A 398 8.53 1.52 -6.51
C ARG A 398 7.71 1.49 -5.21
N PRO A 399 6.39 1.78 -5.19
CA PRO A 399 5.57 1.66 -3.99
C PRO A 399 5.60 0.27 -3.33
N VAL A 400 5.91 -0.80 -4.09
CA VAL A 400 6.12 -2.13 -3.53
C VAL A 400 7.30 -2.14 -2.55
N LEU A 401 8.37 -1.39 -2.83
CA LEU A 401 9.57 -1.33 -1.97
C LEU A 401 9.43 -0.33 -0.84
N THR A 402 8.86 0.85 -1.11
CA THR A 402 8.66 1.89 -0.08
C THR A 402 7.58 1.50 0.93
N GLY A 403 6.65 0.63 0.54
CA GLY A 403 5.63 0.07 1.42
C GLY A 403 6.11 -1.05 2.34
N LEU A 404 7.31 -1.60 2.15
CA LEU A 404 7.81 -2.67 3.01
C LEU A 404 8.14 -2.14 4.42
N PRO A 405 7.64 -2.78 5.50
CA PRO A 405 8.04 -2.48 6.87
C PRO A 405 9.56 -2.45 7.04
N VAL A 406 10.07 -1.49 7.81
CA VAL A 406 11.50 -1.34 8.11
C VAL A 406 11.80 -1.96 9.47
N ALA A 407 12.77 -2.88 9.50
CA ALA A 407 13.22 -3.56 10.71
C ALA A 407 13.64 -2.58 11.81
N GLY A 408 12.97 -2.66 12.97
CA GLY A 408 13.20 -1.78 14.12
C GLY A 408 12.50 -0.42 14.07
N PHE A 409 11.71 -0.11 13.03
CA PHE A 409 11.14 1.23 12.85
C PHE A 409 9.65 1.27 12.50
N THR A 410 9.18 0.48 11.52
CA THR A 410 7.82 0.64 10.98
C THR A 410 7.08 -0.68 10.80
N GLY A 411 5.75 -0.57 10.72
CA GLY A 411 4.86 -1.68 10.38
C GLY A 411 5.04 -2.92 11.27
N THR A 412 4.86 -4.09 10.67
CA THR A 412 4.99 -5.38 11.35
C THR A 412 6.43 -5.74 11.76
N LEU A 413 7.43 -4.94 11.39
CA LEU A 413 8.82 -5.12 11.80
C LEU A 413 9.29 -4.10 12.86
N ARG A 414 8.40 -3.24 13.38
CA ARG A 414 8.74 -2.16 14.31
C ARG A 414 9.55 -2.62 15.52
N THR A 415 9.23 -3.78 16.08
CA THR A 415 9.91 -4.35 17.26
C THR A 415 10.89 -5.48 16.91
N ARG A 416 10.96 -5.88 15.63
CA ARG A 416 11.77 -6.99 15.14
C ARG A 416 13.10 -6.47 14.62
N ASN A 417 14.19 -7.18 14.93
CA ASN A 417 15.55 -6.75 14.57
C ASN A 417 15.84 -5.29 14.98
N ALA A 418 15.37 -4.87 16.17
CA ALA A 418 15.60 -3.53 16.72
C ALA A 418 16.95 -3.42 17.47
N GLY A 419 17.30 -2.20 17.88
CA GLY A 419 18.50 -1.93 18.69
C GLY A 419 19.80 -2.12 17.89
N SER A 420 20.74 -2.89 18.43
CA SER A 420 22.04 -3.15 17.82
C SER A 420 22.04 -4.25 16.75
N SER A 421 20.87 -4.72 16.32
CA SER A 421 20.78 -5.70 15.24
C SER A 421 21.37 -5.11 13.94
N PRO A 422 22.21 -5.86 13.20
CA PRO A 422 22.73 -5.41 11.92
C PRO A 422 21.65 -5.30 10.83
N ALA A 423 20.44 -5.80 11.08
CA ALA A 423 19.30 -5.62 10.19
C ALA A 423 18.52 -4.33 10.45
N ALA A 424 18.71 -3.67 11.60
CA ALA A 424 17.95 -2.49 11.99
C ALA A 424 18.12 -1.36 10.96
N GLY A 425 17.01 -0.86 10.42
CA GLY A 425 17.00 0.20 9.41
C GLY A 425 17.44 -0.21 8.00
N LEU A 426 18.12 -1.36 7.85
CA LEU A 426 18.62 -1.86 6.57
C LEU A 426 17.67 -2.86 5.91
N VAL A 427 17.02 -3.72 6.70
CA VAL A 427 16.04 -4.67 6.18
C VAL A 427 14.69 -3.98 6.03
N ARG A 428 14.11 -4.09 4.83
CA ARG A 428 12.72 -3.75 4.55
C ARG A 428 12.01 -4.98 4.04
N ALA A 429 11.03 -5.51 4.76
CA ALA A 429 10.41 -6.78 4.37
C ALA A 429 8.96 -6.94 4.78
N LYS A 430 8.21 -7.63 3.93
CA LYS A 430 6.86 -8.09 4.23
C LYS A 430 6.93 -9.38 5.04
N THR A 431 6.22 -9.37 6.17
CA THR A 431 6.01 -10.55 7.02
C THR A 431 4.82 -11.38 6.53
N GLY A 432 4.84 -12.68 6.80
CA GLY A 432 3.68 -13.55 6.65
C GLY A 432 3.62 -14.59 7.77
N THR A 433 2.45 -14.75 8.38
CA THR A 433 2.21 -15.73 9.45
C THR A 433 0.81 -16.32 9.31
N LEU A 434 0.72 -17.65 9.30
CA LEU A 434 -0.48 -18.44 9.54
C LEU A 434 -0.11 -19.60 10.47
N ASN A 435 -1.08 -20.35 10.99
CA ASN A 435 -0.78 -21.56 11.76
C ASN A 435 0.05 -22.52 10.88
N GLY A 436 1.27 -22.83 11.33
CA GLY A 436 2.21 -23.72 10.66
C GLY A 436 2.97 -23.11 9.47
N VAL A 437 2.84 -21.82 9.20
CA VAL A 437 3.47 -21.13 8.06
C VAL A 437 4.06 -19.80 8.51
N ASN A 438 5.34 -19.59 8.21
CA ASN A 438 6.02 -18.32 8.44
C ASN A 438 6.81 -17.92 7.19
N SER A 439 6.78 -16.64 6.83
CA SER A 439 7.52 -16.13 5.68
C SER A 439 8.01 -14.71 5.91
N LEU A 440 9.11 -14.38 5.22
CA LEU A 440 9.69 -13.04 5.21
C LEU A 440 10.31 -12.80 3.84
N ALA A 441 9.86 -11.77 3.14
CA ALA A 441 10.40 -11.41 1.83
C ALA A 441 10.56 -9.90 1.71
N GLY A 442 11.69 -9.46 1.17
CA GLY A 442 11.99 -8.03 1.09
C GLY A 442 13.38 -7.73 0.56
N THR A 443 13.87 -6.54 0.88
CA THR A 443 15.16 -6.05 0.42
C THR A 443 16.07 -5.69 1.59
N VAL A 444 17.37 -5.73 1.33
CA VAL A 444 18.40 -5.27 2.26
C VAL A 444 19.53 -4.62 1.48
N VAL A 445 20.12 -3.57 2.04
CA VAL A 445 21.35 -2.99 1.52
C VAL A 445 22.53 -3.69 2.20
N ASP A 446 23.40 -4.31 1.40
CA ASP A 446 24.59 -4.99 1.91
C ASP A 446 25.69 -3.99 2.31
N PRO A 447 26.77 -4.43 2.97
CA PRO A 447 27.86 -3.53 3.37
C PRO A 447 28.60 -2.87 2.20
N SER A 448 28.44 -3.37 0.97
CA SER A 448 28.98 -2.75 -0.26
C SER A 448 28.06 -1.68 -0.85
N GLY A 449 26.87 -1.47 -0.27
CA GLY A 449 25.86 -0.54 -0.76
C GLY A 449 24.96 -1.10 -1.85
N ARG A 450 25.04 -2.41 -2.14
CA ARG A 450 24.18 -3.06 -3.13
C ARG A 450 22.85 -3.45 -2.53
N LEU A 451 21.78 -3.23 -3.29
CA LEU A 451 20.44 -3.65 -2.91
C LEU A 451 20.21 -5.11 -3.31
N LEU A 452 20.01 -5.96 -2.31
CA LEU A 452 19.67 -7.37 -2.49
C LEU A 452 18.20 -7.58 -2.18
N ALA A 453 17.53 -8.45 -2.95
CA ALA A 453 16.21 -8.97 -2.62
C ALA A 453 16.35 -10.38 -2.05
N PHE A 454 15.55 -10.69 -1.03
CA PHE A 454 15.51 -12.01 -0.41
C PHE A 454 14.07 -12.47 -0.18
N ALA A 455 13.87 -13.78 -0.16
CA ALA A 455 12.63 -14.40 0.27
C ALA A 455 12.92 -15.70 1.02
N PHE A 456 12.24 -15.87 2.16
CA PHE A 456 12.30 -17.06 2.99
C PHE A 456 10.88 -17.54 3.26
N LEU A 457 10.58 -18.79 2.91
CA LEU A 457 9.28 -19.41 3.13
C LEU A 457 9.47 -20.69 3.92
N THR A 458 8.70 -20.84 4.99
CA THR A 458 8.76 -22.02 5.84
C THR A 458 7.38 -22.56 6.17
N ALA A 459 7.29 -23.88 6.31
CA ALA A 459 6.06 -24.56 6.68
C ALA A 459 6.30 -25.70 7.66
N ASN A 460 5.20 -26.17 8.27
CA ASN A 460 5.17 -27.10 9.39
C ASN A 460 5.92 -26.55 10.62
N THR A 461 5.82 -25.24 10.84
CA THR A 461 6.34 -24.59 12.05
C THR A 461 5.45 -24.92 13.24
N THR A 462 6.05 -25.28 14.37
CA THR A 462 5.32 -25.62 15.60
C THR A 462 5.22 -24.44 16.58
N ASP A 463 6.10 -23.45 16.42
CA ASP A 463 6.12 -22.21 17.20
C ASP A 463 6.36 -21.04 16.24
N ALA A 464 5.33 -20.22 16.04
CA ALA A 464 5.37 -19.08 15.13
C ALA A 464 6.38 -18.01 15.57
N GLY A 465 6.56 -17.79 16.88
CA GLY A 465 7.49 -16.79 17.41
C GLY A 465 8.95 -17.25 17.30
N ALA A 466 9.21 -18.54 17.49
CA ALA A 466 10.54 -19.12 17.25
C ALA A 466 10.90 -19.08 15.75
N ALA A 467 9.97 -19.47 14.88
CA ALA A 467 10.14 -19.40 13.43
C ALA A 467 10.40 -17.96 12.97
N GLU A 468 9.64 -17.00 13.49
CA GLU A 468 9.84 -15.57 13.23
C GLU A 468 11.26 -15.10 13.55
N LYS A 469 11.76 -15.45 14.75
CA LYS A 469 13.14 -15.14 15.16
C LYS A 469 14.17 -15.81 14.25
N GLY A 470 13.90 -17.02 13.78
CA GLY A 470 14.74 -17.72 12.80
C GLY A 470 14.83 -16.96 11.47
N LEU A 471 13.69 -16.50 10.95
CA LEU A 471 13.63 -15.67 9.74
C LEU A 471 14.36 -14.32 9.93
N ASP A 472 14.25 -13.72 11.12
CA ASP A 472 14.97 -12.49 11.45
C ASP A 472 16.50 -12.68 11.45
N LYS A 473 16.98 -13.82 11.96
CA LYS A 473 18.42 -14.18 11.90
C LYS A 473 18.89 -14.36 10.46
N LEU A 474 18.08 -15.00 9.60
CA LEU A 474 18.39 -15.15 8.18
C LEU A 474 18.51 -13.79 7.50
N ALA A 475 17.54 -12.88 7.67
CA ALA A 475 17.59 -11.53 7.11
C ALA A 475 18.82 -10.73 7.62
N ALA A 476 19.13 -10.83 8.91
CA ALA A 476 20.31 -10.21 9.51
C ALA A 476 21.64 -10.81 9.03
N ALA A 477 21.64 -12.07 8.57
CA ALA A 477 22.80 -12.70 7.94
C ALA A 477 23.01 -12.16 6.52
N VAL A 478 21.93 -11.96 5.73
CA VAL A 478 22.04 -11.32 4.40
C VAL A 478 22.59 -9.90 4.53
N ALA A 479 22.14 -9.13 5.52
CA ALA A 479 22.62 -7.76 5.78
C ALA A 479 24.13 -7.66 6.08
N ARG A 480 24.78 -8.75 6.49
CA ARG A 480 26.20 -8.78 6.87
C ARG A 480 27.10 -9.50 5.88
N ALA A 481 26.52 -10.27 4.96
CA ALA A 481 27.32 -11.02 4.00
C ALA A 481 27.99 -10.04 3.02
N SER A 482 29.31 -10.13 2.91
CA SER A 482 30.13 -9.43 1.92
C SER A 482 31.16 -10.38 1.36
#